data_AF-A0A2V9BV81-F1
#
_entry.id   AF-A0A2V9BV81-F1
#
_cell.length_a   1.000
_cell.length_b   1.000
_cell.length_c   1.000
_cell.angle_alpha   90.00
_cell.angle_beta   90.00
_cell.angle_gamma   90.00
#
_symmetry.space_group_name_H-M   'P 1'
#
loop_
_entity.id
_entity.type
_entity.pdbx_description
1 polymer ?
#
loop_
_entity_poly.entity_id
_entity_poly.type
_entity_poly.pdbx_seq_one_letter_code
_entity_poly.pdbx_strand_id
1 'polypeptide(L)' 'MLRDISEEGFCATHKGVGLSAGQRVRFRHPHGEGSATLMWTRVLGAEAESGFLIGETQAETQN' A
#
# COMPACT_ATOMS: atom_id res chain seq x y z
N MET A 1 3.58 -3.53 -9.89
CA MET A 1 2.37 -4.10 -10.51
C MET A 1 1.35 -4.39 -9.42
N LEU A 2 0.11 -3.92 -9.58
CA LEU A 2 -1.00 -4.26 -8.68
C LEU A 2 -1.38 -5.73 -8.88
N ARG A 3 -1.60 -6.46 -7.79
CA ARG A 3 -1.95 -7.90 -7.79
C ARG A 3 -3.39 -8.12 -7.36
N ASP A 4 -3.82 -7.40 -6.33
CA ASP A 4 -5.14 -7.52 -5.74
C ASP A 4 -5.53 -6.18 -5.09
N ILE A 5 -6.83 -5.88 -5.04
CA ILE A 5 -7.38 -4.66 -4.44
C ILE A 5 -8.72 -4.96 -3.75
N SER A 6 -8.90 -4.40 -2.57
CA SER A 6 -10.14 -4.36 -1.82
C SER A 6 -10.41 -2.93 -1.33
N GLU A 7 -11.57 -2.72 -0.67
CA GLU A 7 -11.91 -1.44 -0.07
C GLU A 7 -10.96 -1.05 1.07
N GLU A 8 -10.35 -2.04 1.73
CA GLU A 8 -9.49 -1.84 2.90
C GLU A 8 -8.00 -1.81 2.55
N GLY A 9 -7.60 -2.27 1.36
CA GLY A 9 -6.19 -2.46 1.05
C GLY A 9 -5.89 -2.91 -0.36
N PHE A 10 -4.61 -3.09 -0.66
CA PHE A 10 -4.18 -3.66 -1.92
C PHE A 10 -2.85 -4.40 -1.79
N CYS A 11 -2.61 -5.35 -2.69
CA CYS A 11 -1.34 -6.05 -2.83
C CYS A 11 -0.65 -5.63 -4.12
N ALA A 12 0.66 -5.38 -4.07
CA ALA A 12 1.44 -5.05 -5.25
C ALA A 12 2.84 -5.68 -5.21
N THR A 13 3.31 -6.10 -6.37
CA THR A 13 4.70 -6.53 -6.59
C THR A 13 5.52 -5.36 -7.11
N HIS A 14 6.70 -5.13 -6.55
CA HIS A 14 7.62 -4.07 -6.98
C HIS A 14 9.08 -4.51 -6.93
N LYS A 15 9.95 -3.77 -7.62
CA LYS A 15 11.41 -3.92 -7.52
C LYS A 15 12.03 -3.02 -6.45
N GLY A 16 11.20 -2.33 -5.67
CA GLY A 16 11.61 -1.35 -4.67
C GLY A 16 12.20 -2.03 -3.44
N VAL A 17 13.52 -2.25 -3.47
CA VAL A 17 14.29 -2.70 -2.31
C VAL A 17 14.39 -1.50 -1.35
N GLY A 18 13.50 -1.41 -0.36
CA GLY A 18 13.54 -0.31 0.61
C GLY A 18 12.26 0.03 1.34
N LEU A 19 11.14 -0.64 1.05
CA LEU A 19 9.91 -0.47 1.82
C LEU A 19 9.97 -1.35 3.06
N SER A 20 9.81 -0.72 4.22
CA SER A 20 9.83 -1.38 5.53
C SER A 20 8.44 -1.39 6.14
N ALA A 21 8.10 -2.46 6.88
CA ALA A 21 6.79 -2.59 7.53
C ALA A 21 6.50 -1.37 8.41
N GLY A 22 5.26 -0.88 8.36
CA GLY A 22 4.82 0.36 9.01
C GLY A 22 5.05 1.64 8.19
N GLN A 23 5.76 1.57 7.06
CA GLN A 23 5.97 2.74 6.22
C GLN A 23 4.68 3.17 5.51
N ARG A 24 4.32 4.45 5.63
CA ARG A 24 3.20 5.05 4.90
C ARG A 24 3.64 5.49 3.51
N VAL A 25 2.92 5.07 2.49
CA VAL A 25 3.16 5.40 1.08
C VAL A 25 1.94 6.09 0.49
N ARG A 26 2.16 6.98 -0.48
CA ARG A 26 1.08 7.46 -1.34
C ARG A 26 0.87 6.49 -2.49
N PHE A 27 -0.39 6.23 -2.81
CA PHE A 27 -0.76 5.41 -3.95
C PHE A 27 -1.70 6.19 -4.86
N ARG A 28 -1.64 5.87 -6.16
CA ARG A 28 -2.60 6.30 -7.16
C ARG A 28 -2.81 5.12 -8.11
N HIS A 29 -4.05 4.64 -8.18
CA HIS A 29 -4.48 3.58 -9.09
C HIS A 29 -5.82 3.95 -9.73
N PRO A 30 -6.29 3.26 -10.78
CA PRO A 30 -7.53 3.63 -11.49
C PRO A 30 -8.77 3.75 -10.60
N HIS A 31 -8.79 3.02 -9.49
CA HIS A 31 -9.91 2.99 -8.54
C HIS A 31 -9.82 4.03 -7.39
N GLY A 32 -8.79 4.89 -7.37
CA GLY A 32 -8.59 5.84 -6.27
C GLY A 32 -7.13 6.25 -6.02
N GLU A 33 -6.96 7.29 -5.22
CA GLU A 33 -5.67 7.73 -4.70
C GLU A 33 -5.76 8.04 -3.22
N GLY A 34 -4.64 7.89 -2.51
CA GLY A 34 -4.63 8.08 -1.06
C GLY A 34 -3.31 7.70 -0.41
N SER A 35 -3.39 7.41 0.89
CA SER A 35 -2.28 6.90 1.68
C SER A 35 -2.56 5.47 2.12
N ALA A 36 -1.55 4.62 2.05
CA ALA A 36 -1.62 3.28 2.58
C ALA A 36 -0.38 2.97 3.40
N THR A 37 -0.53 2.10 4.39
CA THR A 37 0.55 1.66 5.28
C THR A 37 0.99 0.28 4.86
N LEU A 38 2.29 0.10 4.67
CA LEU A 38 2.88 -1.20 4.37
C LEU A 38 2.72 -2.12 5.60
N MET A 39 1.96 -3.19 5.47
CA MET A 39 1.73 -4.14 6.56
C MET A 39 2.76 -5.26 6.55
N TRP A 40 3.09 -5.76 5.36
CA TRP A 40 4.05 -6.83 5.18
C TRP A 40 4.73 -6.75 3.83
N THR A 41 5.92 -7.35 3.75
CA THR A 41 6.70 -7.49 2.52
C THR A 41 7.26 -8.91 2.45
N ARG A 42 7.05 -9.57 1.32
CA ARG A 42 7.57 -10.89 0.98
C ARG A 42 8.53 -10.74 -0.20
N VAL A 43 9.81 -11.06 0.03
CA VAL A 43 10.83 -11.00 -1.03
C VAL A 43 10.72 -12.25 -1.92
N LEU A 44 10.58 -12.03 -3.23
CA LEU A 44 10.47 -13.03 -4.29
C LEU A 44 11.64 -12.85 -5.28
N GLY A 45 12.86 -13.13 -4.82
CA GLY A 45 14.07 -12.95 -5.62
C GLY A 45 14.39 -11.47 -5.88
N ALA A 46 14.25 -11.03 -7.13
CA ALA A 46 14.54 -9.65 -7.54
C ALA A 46 13.35 -8.68 -7.31
N GLU A 47 12.21 -9.21 -6.89
CA GLU A 47 11.01 -8.45 -6.62
C GLU A 47 10.56 -8.66 -5.18
N ALA A 48 9.73 -7.76 -4.67
CA ALA A 48 9.05 -7.92 -3.40
C ALA A 48 7.55 -7.76 -3.63
N GLU A 49 6.77 -8.65 -3.03
CA GLU A 49 5.32 -8.54 -2.91
C GLU A 49 5.00 -7.88 -1.58
N SER A 50 4.15 -6.87 -1.61
CA SER A 50 3.83 -6.06 -0.45
C SER A 50 2.33 -5.87 -0.31
N GLY A 51 1.85 -6.03 0.92
CA GLY A 51 0.47 -5.73 1.31
C GLY A 51 0.38 -4.36 1.95
N PHE A 52 -0.57 -3.56 1.46
CA PHE A 52 -0.82 -2.20 1.91
C PHE A 52 -2.22 -2.09 2.47
N LEU A 53 -2.36 -1.57 3.69
CA LEU A 53 -3.65 -1.20 4.25
C LEU A 53 -3.94 0.26 3.91
N ILE A 54 -5.06 0.51 3.24
CA ILE A 54 -5.52 1.89 3.02
C ILE A 54 -5.94 2.43 4.37
N GLY A 55 -5.18 3.40 4.88
CA GLY A 55 -5.60 4.11 6.07
C GLY A 55 -6.72 5.04 5.68
N GLU A 56 -7.81 5.08 6.47
CA GLU A 56 -8.85 6.10 6.32
C GLU A 56 -8.15 7.45 6.10
N THR A 57 -8.48 8.11 5.00
CA THR A 57 -8.28 9.55 4.91
C THR A 57 -8.90 10.08 6.17
N GLN A 58 -8.10 10.64 7.08
CA GLN A 58 -8.63 11.35 8.22
C GLN A 58 -9.40 12.52 7.61
N ALA A 59 -10.68 12.32 7.34
CA ALA A 59 -11.62 13.39 7.18
C ALA A 59 -11.62 14.03 8.56
N GLU A 60 -10.85 15.12 8.68
CA GLU A 60 -10.98 16.06 9.77
C GLU A 60 -12.43 16.58 9.75
N THR A 61 -13.35 15.84 10.37
CA THR A 61 -14.58 16.45 10.87
C THR A 61 -14.18 17.06 12.20
N GLN A 62 -13.55 18.23 12.11
CA GLN A 62 -13.33 19.11 13.23
C GLN A 62 -14.71 19.59 13.71
N ASN A 63 -14.96 19.31 14.98
CA ASN A 63 -16.21 19.51 15.72
C ASN A 63 -16.62 20.98 15.84
#